data_AF-A0A2S9Y4C2-F1
#
_entry.id   AF-A0A2S9Y4C2-F1
#
_cell.length_a   1.000
_cell.length_b   1.000
_cell.length_c   1.000
_cell.angle_alpha   90.00
_cell.angle_beta   90.00
_cell.angle_gamma   90.00
#
_symmetry.space_group_name_H-M   'P 1'
#
loop_
_entity.id
_entity.type
_entity.pdbx_description
1 polymer ?
#
loop_
_entity_poly.entity_id
_entity_poly.type
_entity_poly.pdbx_seq_one_letter_code
_entity_poly.pdbx_strand_id
1 'polypeptide(L)'
;MDSHPEPPDTRTPPAPPKAPKRERSELALDKLIDFVLIFIGLYAAIAVQRWQDTAKEKDAYVALLGDFKRELNANLEQEGSIEKDLGLITDTTPGSNLGPMQATFTHFFEELSKDELLVKCLHEEFATGMQPGETHVKEECHPLYAQFEKAHSEPTESFNFSPVVLTPFYRYEVWELYLADGVTTFRNKELAVQIAEAYSNARLIEKQIADIEATFNDAFMKQVGRSAATDMELAEIVHDEEQAHGLSEQNQILLIHVAETIKDEHYASLEVLRILELKVERMKKIVLLMREEIEAVQKAIDEEIAKVER
;
A
#
# COMPACT_ATOMS: atom_id res chain seq x y z
N MET A 1 -130.58 -49.15 31.96
CA MET A 1 -130.64 -47.81 31.36
C MET A 1 -129.25 -47.49 30.87
N ASP A 2 -129.15 -47.37 29.56
CA ASP A 2 -127.94 -47.24 28.77
C ASP A 2 -127.14 -45.97 29.06
N SER A 3 -125.81 -46.08 29.03
CA SER A 3 -124.94 -44.98 28.65
C SER A 3 -123.58 -45.53 28.21
N HIS A 4 -123.27 -45.27 26.94
CA HIS A 4 -122.10 -45.67 26.16
C HIS A 4 -120.73 -45.42 26.83
N PRO A 5 -119.70 -46.22 26.51
CA PRO A 5 -118.30 -45.90 26.80
C PRO A 5 -117.66 -45.06 25.66
N GLU A 6 -116.95 -43.99 26.04
CA GLU A 6 -116.10 -43.17 25.15
C GLU A 6 -114.79 -43.89 24.79
N PRO A 7 -114.22 -43.65 23.58
CA PRO A 7 -112.95 -44.24 23.16
C PRO A 7 -111.72 -43.46 23.66
N PRO A 8 -110.54 -44.11 23.77
CA PRO A 8 -109.35 -43.56 24.41
C PRO A 8 -108.54 -42.60 23.51
N ASP A 9 -108.03 -41.55 24.14
CA ASP A 9 -107.27 -40.42 23.60
C ASP A 9 -105.79 -40.81 23.31
N THR A 10 -105.42 -40.98 22.03
CA THR A 10 -104.04 -41.21 21.59
C THR A 10 -103.25 -39.91 21.55
N ARG A 11 -102.44 -39.65 22.58
CA ARG A 11 -101.45 -38.55 22.57
C ARG A 11 -100.11 -38.98 21.99
N THR A 12 -99.76 -38.39 20.85
CA THR A 12 -98.45 -38.47 20.18
C THR A 12 -97.37 -37.74 21.00
N PRO A 13 -96.13 -38.26 21.11
CA PRO A 13 -95.05 -37.58 21.83
C PRO A 13 -94.58 -36.30 21.11
N PRO A 14 -94.18 -35.24 21.83
CA PRO A 14 -93.72 -34.00 21.24
C PRO A 14 -92.38 -34.18 20.50
N ALA A 15 -92.29 -33.57 19.33
CA ALA A 15 -91.10 -33.51 18.50
C ALA A 15 -89.93 -32.80 19.22
N PRO A 16 -88.67 -33.20 18.98
CA PRO A 16 -87.52 -32.54 19.58
C PRO A 16 -87.42 -31.09 19.11
N PRO A 17 -86.98 -30.16 19.99
CA PRO A 17 -86.92 -28.74 19.66
C PRO A 17 -85.95 -28.52 18.50
N LYS A 18 -86.45 -27.87 17.45
CA LYS A 18 -85.63 -27.37 16.34
C LYS A 18 -84.69 -26.30 16.89
N ALA A 19 -83.38 -26.60 16.88
CA ALA A 19 -82.34 -25.61 17.17
C ALA A 19 -82.53 -24.36 16.27
N PRO A 20 -82.40 -23.14 16.82
CA PRO A 20 -82.70 -21.92 16.08
C PRO A 20 -81.69 -21.73 14.94
N LYS A 21 -82.20 -21.69 13.70
CA LYS A 21 -81.42 -21.42 12.46
C LYS A 21 -80.71 -20.05 12.45
N ARG A 22 -81.01 -19.15 13.39
CA ARG A 22 -80.46 -17.78 13.45
C ARG A 22 -79.00 -17.73 13.93
N GLU A 23 -78.54 -18.67 14.76
CA GLU A 23 -77.17 -18.66 15.32
C GLU A 23 -76.09 -19.07 14.31
N ARG A 24 -76.43 -19.92 13.32
CA ARG A 24 -75.43 -20.45 12.37
C ARG A 24 -74.94 -19.42 11.34
N SER A 25 -75.80 -18.47 10.96
CA SER A 25 -75.41 -17.41 10.01
C SER A 25 -74.52 -16.37 10.64
N GLU A 26 -74.79 -15.98 11.90
CA GLU A 26 -73.96 -15.04 12.65
C GLU A 26 -72.59 -15.65 12.98
N LEU A 27 -72.55 -16.93 13.40
CA LEU A 27 -71.30 -17.65 13.64
C LEU A 27 -70.46 -17.83 12.36
N ALA A 28 -71.09 -18.04 11.21
CA ALA A 28 -70.39 -18.14 9.93
C ALA A 28 -69.83 -16.79 9.46
N LEU A 29 -70.54 -15.69 9.72
CA LEU A 29 -70.09 -14.34 9.42
C LEU A 29 -68.95 -13.91 10.35
N ASP A 30 -69.03 -14.26 11.64
CA ASP A 30 -67.98 -14.03 12.63
C ASP A 30 -66.70 -14.82 12.29
N LYS A 31 -66.84 -16.10 11.89
CA LYS A 31 -65.71 -16.92 11.43
C LYS A 31 -65.12 -16.45 10.09
N LEU A 32 -65.94 -15.88 9.20
CA LEU A 32 -65.47 -15.26 7.96
C LEU A 32 -64.70 -13.96 8.24
N ILE A 33 -65.17 -13.15 9.19
CA ILE A 33 -64.48 -11.94 9.66
C ILE A 33 -63.16 -12.31 10.32
N ASP A 34 -63.14 -13.30 11.23
CA ASP A 34 -61.92 -13.85 11.82
C ASP A 34 -60.93 -14.31 10.73
N PHE A 35 -61.41 -15.05 9.73
CA PHE A 35 -60.59 -15.51 8.61
C PHE A 35 -60.01 -14.33 7.82
N VAL A 36 -60.82 -13.35 7.44
CA VAL A 36 -60.36 -12.15 6.73
C VAL A 36 -59.35 -11.35 7.56
N LEU A 37 -59.57 -11.20 8.86
CA LEU A 37 -58.65 -10.51 9.78
C LEU A 37 -57.31 -11.25 9.93
N ILE A 38 -57.31 -12.59 9.96
CA ILE A 38 -56.09 -13.41 10.00
C ILE A 38 -55.27 -13.22 8.71
N PHE A 39 -55.90 -13.21 7.54
CA PHE A 39 -55.20 -13.02 6.26
C PHE A 39 -54.70 -11.58 6.07
N ILE A 40 -55.46 -10.58 6.49
CA ILE A 40 -55.03 -9.17 6.50
C ILE A 40 -53.86 -8.98 7.48
N GLY A 41 -53.94 -9.59 8.67
CA GLY A 41 -52.87 -9.56 9.67
C GLY A 41 -51.58 -10.21 9.19
N LEU A 42 -51.66 -11.34 8.49
CA LEU A 42 -50.50 -12.01 7.90
C LEU A 42 -49.87 -11.19 6.77
N TYR A 43 -50.69 -10.58 5.90
CA TYR A 43 -50.18 -9.71 4.83
C TYR A 43 -49.53 -8.44 5.38
N ALA A 44 -50.12 -7.84 6.42
CA ALA A 44 -49.53 -6.70 7.13
C ALA A 44 -48.22 -7.08 7.82
N ALA A 45 -48.14 -8.26 8.46
CA ALA A 45 -46.92 -8.76 9.09
C ALA A 45 -45.79 -9.01 8.05
N ILE A 46 -46.11 -9.62 6.90
CA ILE A 46 -45.15 -9.81 5.80
C ILE A 46 -44.71 -8.45 5.22
N ALA A 47 -45.62 -7.49 5.10
CA ALA A 47 -45.29 -6.15 4.63
C ALA A 47 -44.38 -5.40 5.62
N VAL A 48 -44.67 -5.48 6.93
CA VAL A 48 -43.83 -4.90 8.00
C VAL A 48 -42.47 -5.59 8.05
N GLN A 49 -42.43 -6.92 7.93
CA GLN A 49 -41.18 -7.68 7.89
C GLN A 49 -40.34 -7.28 6.68
N ARG A 50 -40.93 -7.22 5.48
CA ARG A 50 -40.23 -6.73 4.27
C ARG A 50 -39.74 -5.29 4.43
N TRP A 51 -40.52 -4.43 5.08
CA TRP A 51 -40.11 -3.06 5.35
C TRP A 51 -38.94 -2.99 6.32
N GLN A 52 -38.95 -3.78 7.40
CA GLN A 52 -37.83 -3.91 8.33
C GLN A 52 -36.58 -4.49 7.68
N ASP A 53 -36.73 -5.51 6.83
CA ASP A 53 -35.62 -6.12 6.10
C ASP A 53 -35.04 -5.11 5.10
N THR A 54 -35.88 -4.37 4.37
CA THR A 54 -35.45 -3.30 3.44
C THR A 54 -34.72 -2.16 4.19
N ALA A 55 -35.21 -1.79 5.38
CA ALA A 55 -34.58 -0.77 6.21
C ALA A 55 -33.21 -1.24 6.72
N LYS A 56 -33.10 -2.49 7.20
CA LYS A 56 -31.82 -3.09 7.60
C LYS A 56 -30.83 -3.19 6.46
N GLU A 57 -31.27 -3.58 5.26
CA GLU A 57 -30.43 -3.61 4.07
C GLU A 57 -29.94 -2.21 3.68
N LYS A 58 -30.80 -1.20 3.81
CA LYS A 58 -30.44 0.21 3.58
C LYS A 58 -29.38 0.67 4.58
N ASP A 59 -29.59 0.42 5.87
CA ASP A 59 -28.63 0.79 6.92
C ASP A 59 -27.29 0.07 6.75
N ALA A 60 -27.32 -1.22 6.40
CA ALA A 60 -26.12 -2.01 6.11
C ALA A 60 -25.36 -1.48 4.87
N TYR A 61 -26.08 -1.08 3.82
CA TYR A 61 -25.47 -0.49 2.62
C TYR A 61 -24.82 0.86 2.91
N VAL A 62 -25.48 1.74 3.69
CA VAL A 62 -24.91 3.03 4.10
C VAL A 62 -23.68 2.82 4.99
N ALA A 63 -23.74 1.87 5.94
CA ALA A 63 -22.59 1.53 6.78
C ALA A 63 -21.40 1.04 5.95
N LEU A 64 -21.65 0.15 4.98
CA LEU A 64 -20.62 -0.35 4.05
C LEU A 64 -19.94 0.81 3.29
N LEU A 65 -20.73 1.72 2.72
CA LEU A 65 -20.19 2.90 2.02
C LEU A 65 -19.39 3.82 2.96
N GLY A 66 -19.85 4.00 4.21
CA GLY A 66 -19.13 4.74 5.23
C GLY A 66 -17.79 4.10 5.62
N ASP A 67 -17.74 2.77 5.71
CA ASP A 67 -16.51 2.04 5.96
C ASP A 67 -15.52 2.16 4.80
N PHE A 68 -15.99 2.15 3.54
CA PHE A 68 -15.13 2.44 2.39
C PHE A 68 -14.52 3.84 2.46
N LYS A 69 -15.29 4.86 2.81
CA LYS A 69 -14.77 6.22 2.96
C LYS A 69 -13.71 6.31 4.07
N ARG A 70 -13.90 5.59 5.17
CA ARG A 70 -12.93 5.51 6.28
C ARG A 70 -11.60 4.87 5.83
N GLU A 71 -11.68 3.77 5.10
CA GLU A 71 -10.50 3.07 4.58
C GLU A 71 -9.77 3.90 3.51
N LEU A 72 -10.50 4.59 2.62
CA LEU A 72 -9.89 5.51 1.66
C LEU A 72 -9.13 6.66 2.34
N ASN A 73 -9.64 7.19 3.45
CA ASN A 73 -8.91 8.18 4.26
C ASN A 73 -7.68 7.58 4.92
N ALA A 74 -7.79 6.37 5.48
CA ALA A 74 -6.64 5.67 6.07
C ALA A 74 -5.53 5.43 5.03
N ASN A 75 -5.89 5.13 3.78
CA ASN A 75 -4.94 5.00 2.66
C ASN A 75 -4.23 6.33 2.34
N LEU A 76 -4.96 7.46 2.35
CA LEU A 76 -4.34 8.78 2.18
C LEU A 76 -3.37 9.10 3.33
N GLU A 77 -3.71 8.72 4.56
CA GLU A 77 -2.82 8.91 5.72
C GLU A 77 -1.52 8.08 5.60
N GLN A 78 -1.51 6.97 4.86
CA GLN A 78 -0.29 6.18 4.60
C GLN A 78 0.73 6.93 3.74
N GLU A 79 0.34 7.97 2.99
CA GLU A 79 1.28 8.79 2.22
C GLU A 79 2.40 9.34 3.10
N GLY A 80 2.08 9.72 4.35
CA GLY A 80 3.07 10.25 5.30
C GLY A 80 4.19 9.27 5.63
N SER A 81 3.94 7.95 5.53
CA SER A 81 4.99 6.94 5.71
C SER A 81 6.00 6.94 4.56
N ILE A 82 5.53 7.17 3.34
CA ILE A 82 6.36 7.25 2.13
C ILE A 82 7.14 8.58 2.13
N GLU A 83 6.49 9.69 2.51
CA GLU A 83 7.11 11.01 2.52
C GLU A 83 8.26 11.15 3.51
N LYS A 84 8.25 10.36 4.59
CA LYS A 84 9.34 10.34 5.57
C LYS A 84 10.69 10.05 4.93
N ASP A 85 10.75 9.11 3.98
CA ASP A 85 12.00 8.63 3.41
C ASP A 85 12.24 9.17 1.98
N LEU A 86 11.17 9.47 1.22
CA LEU A 86 11.24 9.97 -0.16
C LEU A 86 10.93 11.47 -0.31
N GLY A 87 10.61 12.17 0.78
CA GLY A 87 10.15 13.56 0.74
C GLY A 87 8.74 13.70 0.15
N LEU A 88 8.29 14.95 -0.02
CA LEU A 88 6.91 15.26 -0.42
C LEU A 88 6.48 14.52 -1.69
N ILE A 89 5.26 13.98 -1.73
CA ILE A 89 4.71 13.30 -2.91
C ILE A 89 4.60 14.25 -4.11
N THR A 90 4.44 15.55 -3.87
CA THR A 90 4.39 16.56 -4.94
C THR A 90 5.73 16.78 -5.63
N ASP A 91 6.84 16.43 -5.00
CA ASP A 91 8.18 16.59 -5.56
C ASP A 91 8.50 15.40 -6.48
N THR A 92 8.05 15.52 -7.73
CA THR A 92 8.15 14.46 -8.75
C THR A 92 9.40 14.56 -9.63
N THR A 93 10.10 15.70 -9.61
CA THR A 93 11.24 15.96 -10.52
C THR A 93 12.47 15.12 -10.15
N PRO A 94 13.02 14.32 -11.09
CA PRO A 94 14.28 13.59 -10.89
C PRO A 94 15.41 14.51 -10.41
N GLY A 95 16.24 14.01 -9.49
CA GLY A 95 17.30 14.77 -8.82
C GLY A 95 16.85 15.54 -7.57
N SER A 96 15.54 15.69 -7.36
CA SER A 96 14.97 16.28 -6.14
C SER A 96 13.92 15.40 -5.46
N ASN A 97 13.46 14.35 -6.16
CA ASN A 97 12.33 13.54 -5.75
C ASN A 97 12.67 12.41 -4.77
N LEU A 98 13.94 12.22 -4.41
CA LEU A 98 14.37 11.21 -3.44
C LEU A 98 14.34 11.70 -1.99
N GLY A 99 14.13 13.01 -1.75
CA GLY A 99 14.03 13.55 -0.39
C GLY A 99 15.24 13.17 0.49
N PRO A 100 15.01 12.71 1.74
CA PRO A 100 16.09 12.28 2.64
C PRO A 100 17.00 11.17 2.08
N MET A 101 16.46 10.26 1.25
CA MET A 101 17.24 9.18 0.64
C MET A 101 18.38 9.71 -0.26
N GLN A 102 18.22 10.92 -0.83
CA GLN A 102 19.25 11.58 -1.64
C GLN A 102 20.57 11.77 -0.87
N ALA A 103 20.48 12.06 0.44
CA ALA A 103 21.67 12.31 1.27
C ALA A 103 22.58 11.08 1.35
N THR A 104 22.01 9.87 1.31
CA THR A 104 22.78 8.62 1.31
C THR A 104 23.62 8.50 0.04
N PHE A 105 23.04 8.81 -1.12
CA PHE A 105 23.79 8.82 -2.38
C PHE A 105 24.84 9.94 -2.39
N THR A 106 24.51 11.13 -1.91
CA THR A 106 25.47 12.23 -1.80
C THR A 106 26.68 11.84 -0.97
N HIS A 107 26.48 11.27 0.22
CA HIS A 107 27.57 10.81 1.08
C HIS A 107 28.40 9.71 0.41
N PHE A 108 27.75 8.73 -0.25
CA PHE A 108 28.43 7.68 -0.98
C PHE A 108 29.31 8.22 -2.13
N PHE A 109 28.78 9.13 -2.94
CA PHE A 109 29.55 9.73 -4.05
C PHE A 109 30.65 10.66 -3.56
N GLU A 110 30.50 11.29 -2.39
CA GLU A 110 31.56 12.07 -1.75
C GLU A 110 32.74 11.20 -1.32
N GLU A 111 32.49 10.01 -0.76
CA GLU A 111 33.55 9.03 -0.46
C GLU A 111 34.19 8.49 -1.73
N LEU A 112 33.39 8.01 -2.68
CA LEU A 112 33.91 7.48 -3.94
C LEU A 112 34.77 8.52 -4.70
N SER A 113 34.39 9.80 -4.64
CA SER A 113 35.18 10.89 -5.25
C SER A 113 36.53 11.10 -4.55
N LYS A 114 36.65 10.81 -3.26
CA LYS A 114 37.94 10.85 -2.55
C LYS A 114 38.83 9.70 -3.02
N ASP A 115 38.26 8.51 -3.20
CA ASP A 115 38.99 7.33 -3.68
C ASP A 115 39.48 7.54 -5.13
N GLU A 116 38.64 8.11 -6.00
CA GLU A 116 39.03 8.54 -7.35
C GLU A 116 40.20 9.52 -7.34
N LEU A 117 40.18 10.50 -6.42
CA LEU A 117 41.27 11.46 -6.28
C LEU A 117 42.56 10.79 -5.82
N LEU A 118 42.47 9.84 -4.89
CA LEU A 118 43.60 9.09 -4.37
C LEU A 118 44.25 8.22 -5.46
N VAL A 119 43.43 7.50 -6.21
CA VAL A 119 43.88 6.68 -7.34
C VAL A 119 44.51 7.55 -8.43
N LYS A 120 43.94 8.72 -8.69
CA LYS A 120 44.53 9.68 -9.64
C LYS A 120 45.93 10.11 -9.18
N CYS A 121 46.09 10.46 -7.91
CA CYS A 121 47.38 10.77 -7.31
C CYS A 121 48.40 9.63 -7.47
N LEU A 122 48.01 8.40 -7.12
CA LEU A 122 48.86 7.22 -7.26
C LEU A 122 49.24 6.94 -8.72
N HIS A 123 48.32 7.15 -9.67
CA HIS A 123 48.62 6.99 -11.09
C HIS A 123 49.58 8.05 -11.63
N GLU A 124 49.39 9.32 -11.24
CA GLU A 124 50.27 10.42 -11.65
C GLU A 124 51.69 10.24 -11.10
N GLU A 125 51.82 9.64 -9.91
CA GLU A 125 53.11 9.40 -9.27
C GLU A 125 53.84 8.15 -9.76
N PHE A 126 53.10 7.05 -10.01
CA PHE A 126 53.71 5.74 -10.23
C PHE A 126 53.41 5.08 -11.58
N ALA A 127 52.33 5.46 -12.28
CA ALA A 127 51.93 4.80 -13.52
C ALA A 127 52.34 5.56 -14.80
N THR A 128 52.47 6.90 -14.74
CA THR A 128 52.84 7.72 -15.92
C THR A 128 54.35 7.82 -16.15
N GLY A 129 55.17 7.27 -15.25
CA GLY A 129 56.63 7.37 -15.34
C GLY A 129 57.06 8.84 -15.31
N MET A 130 56.94 9.48 -14.14
CA MET A 130 57.27 10.90 -13.92
C MET A 130 58.58 11.29 -14.62
N GLN A 131 58.52 12.34 -15.44
CA GLN A 131 59.74 12.96 -15.94
C GLN A 131 60.50 13.61 -14.77
N PRO A 132 61.85 13.63 -14.79
CA PRO A 132 62.63 14.21 -13.70
C PRO A 132 62.41 15.73 -13.68
N GLY A 133 61.52 16.22 -12.81
CA GLY A 133 61.19 17.63 -12.68
C GLY A 133 59.80 17.96 -12.13
N GLU A 134 58.86 17.00 -12.11
CA GLU A 134 57.49 17.20 -11.59
C GLU A 134 57.40 16.89 -10.09
N THR A 135 58.17 17.61 -9.26
CA THR A 135 58.15 17.47 -7.79
C THR A 135 56.88 18.00 -7.13
N HIS A 136 56.08 18.81 -7.84
CA HIS A 136 54.90 19.47 -7.29
C HIS A 136 53.70 18.53 -7.06
N VAL A 137 53.57 17.44 -7.83
CA VAL A 137 52.47 16.47 -7.66
C VAL A 137 52.65 15.66 -6.36
N LYS A 138 53.90 15.36 -5.99
CA LYS A 138 54.21 14.63 -4.75
C LYS A 138 53.80 15.40 -3.49
N GLU A 139 54.01 16.72 -3.44
CA GLU A 139 53.73 17.51 -2.23
C GLU A 139 52.23 17.64 -1.91
N GLU A 140 51.35 17.57 -2.92
CA GLU A 140 49.90 17.68 -2.73
C GLU A 140 49.20 16.35 -2.44
N CYS A 141 49.75 15.22 -2.91
CA CYS A 141 49.13 13.88 -2.77
C CYS A 141 49.46 13.15 -1.46
N HIS A 142 50.68 13.29 -0.90
CA HIS A 142 51.02 12.65 0.39
C HIS A 142 50.10 13.04 1.56
N PRO A 143 49.65 14.31 1.71
CA PRO A 143 48.66 14.66 2.71
C PRO A 143 47.33 13.90 2.57
N LEU A 144 46.96 13.46 1.36
CA LEU A 144 45.77 12.65 1.11
C LEU A 144 46.02 11.19 1.53
N TYR A 145 47.18 10.62 1.19
CA TYR A 145 47.58 9.27 1.63
C TYR A 145 47.57 9.14 3.15
N ALA A 146 48.22 10.07 3.85
CA ALA A 146 48.27 10.08 5.32
C ALA A 146 46.88 10.25 5.97
N GLN A 147 46.00 11.06 5.37
CA GLN A 147 44.61 11.18 5.84
C GLN A 147 43.82 9.88 5.62
N PHE A 148 44.01 9.24 4.48
CA PHE A 148 43.34 8.00 4.12
C PHE A 148 43.79 6.83 5.01
N GLU A 149 45.11 6.67 5.22
CA GLU A 149 45.67 5.67 6.14
C GLU A 149 45.21 5.91 7.58
N LYS A 150 45.16 7.17 8.02
CA LYS A 150 44.63 7.51 9.34
C LYS A 150 43.15 7.13 9.49
N ALA A 151 42.32 7.41 8.49
CA ALA A 151 40.90 7.05 8.51
C ALA A 151 40.68 5.53 8.54
N HIS A 152 41.58 4.76 7.91
CA HIS A 152 41.55 3.29 7.93
C HIS A 152 42.11 2.66 9.20
N SER A 153 43.00 3.36 9.91
CA SER A 153 43.57 2.91 11.19
C SER A 153 42.74 3.31 12.42
N GLU A 154 41.92 4.35 12.30
CA GLU A 154 40.97 4.81 13.33
C GLU A 154 39.52 4.63 12.83
N PRO A 155 38.75 3.63 13.32
CA PRO A 155 37.46 3.22 12.72
C PRO A 155 36.28 4.16 13.02
N THR A 156 36.50 5.48 13.03
CA THR A 156 35.52 6.44 13.56
C THR A 156 34.47 6.89 12.55
N GLU A 157 34.68 6.79 11.23
CA GLU A 157 33.77 7.36 10.23
C GLU A 157 33.78 6.59 8.89
N SER A 158 33.28 5.35 8.85
CA SER A 158 33.00 4.66 7.57
C SER A 158 31.55 4.85 7.15
N PHE A 159 31.26 4.95 5.84
CA PHE A 159 29.89 4.93 5.33
C PHE A 159 29.08 3.76 5.88
N ASN A 160 27.94 4.09 6.48
CA ASN A 160 27.03 3.10 7.05
C ASN A 160 25.74 3.07 6.25
N PHE A 161 25.58 2.04 5.42
CA PHE A 161 24.34 1.81 4.68
C PHE A 161 23.21 1.44 5.64
N SER A 162 22.16 2.26 5.66
CA SER A 162 20.91 1.94 6.36
C SER A 162 19.83 1.55 5.35
N PRO A 163 19.29 0.32 5.40
CA PRO A 163 18.23 -0.09 4.49
C PRO A 163 16.97 0.73 4.76
N VAL A 164 16.18 0.95 3.71
CA VAL A 164 14.92 1.71 3.79
C VAL A 164 13.74 0.75 3.74
N VAL A 165 12.73 1.03 4.56
CA VAL A 165 11.46 0.31 4.58
C VAL A 165 10.36 1.34 4.26
N LEU A 166 9.95 1.34 3.00
CA LEU A 166 8.92 2.19 2.42
C LEU A 166 7.53 1.53 2.45
N THR A 167 7.44 0.23 2.72
CA THR A 167 6.22 -0.57 2.55
C THR A 167 5.03 0.07 3.28
N PRO A 168 4.06 0.63 2.55
CA PRO A 168 2.83 1.11 3.14
C PRO A 168 1.87 -0.06 3.34
N PHE A 169 0.95 0.08 4.28
CA PHE A 169 -0.12 -0.90 4.48
C PHE A 169 -1.39 -0.41 3.79
N TYR A 170 -1.49 -0.55 2.46
CA TYR A 170 -2.79 -0.40 1.81
C TYR A 170 -3.56 -1.71 2.02
N ARG A 171 -4.70 -1.66 2.70
CA ARG A 171 -5.45 -2.86 3.14
C ARG A 171 -6.20 -3.56 2.01
N TYR A 172 -5.50 -3.96 0.94
CA TYR A 172 -6.10 -4.57 -0.25
C TYR A 172 -6.67 -5.97 0.02
N GLU A 173 -6.03 -6.77 0.88
CA GLU A 173 -6.47 -8.15 1.19
C GLU A 173 -7.82 -8.18 1.93
N VAL A 174 -8.06 -7.17 2.77
CA VAL A 174 -9.35 -6.96 3.44
C VAL A 174 -10.45 -6.73 2.39
N TRP A 175 -10.09 -6.14 1.25
CA TRP A 175 -11.01 -5.81 0.17
C TRP A 175 -11.36 -6.96 -0.76
N GLU A 176 -10.42 -7.87 -1.04
CA GLU A 176 -10.76 -9.10 -1.76
C GLU A 176 -11.83 -9.89 -0.99
N LEU A 177 -11.82 -9.86 0.35
CA LEU A 177 -12.87 -10.46 1.18
C LEU A 177 -14.21 -9.72 1.03
N TYR A 178 -14.23 -8.39 1.11
CA TYR A 178 -15.47 -7.61 0.94
C TYR A 178 -16.08 -7.70 -0.45
N LEU A 179 -15.26 -7.79 -1.50
CA LEU A 179 -15.73 -7.94 -2.89
C LEU A 179 -16.10 -9.38 -3.20
N ALA A 180 -15.37 -10.38 -2.68
CA ALA A 180 -15.70 -11.80 -2.89
C ALA A 180 -17.03 -12.20 -2.22
N ASP A 181 -17.36 -11.62 -1.06
CA ASP A 181 -18.69 -11.78 -0.43
C ASP A 181 -19.76 -10.81 -1.01
N GLY A 182 -19.35 -9.78 -1.76
CA GLY A 182 -20.15 -8.56 -1.98
C GLY A 182 -20.55 -8.17 -3.42
N VAL A 183 -20.27 -8.99 -4.45
CA VAL A 183 -20.79 -8.74 -5.82
C VAL A 183 -22.34 -8.76 -5.87
N THR A 184 -23.01 -9.22 -4.81
CA THR A 184 -24.48 -9.19 -4.70
C THR A 184 -25.06 -7.88 -4.12
N THR A 185 -24.26 -6.94 -3.57
CA THR A 185 -24.77 -5.84 -2.72
C THR A 185 -24.50 -4.40 -3.20
N PHE A 186 -23.69 -4.15 -4.23
CA PHE A 186 -23.59 -2.79 -4.78
C PHE A 186 -24.79 -2.45 -5.65
N ARG A 187 -25.67 -1.58 -5.12
CA ARG A 187 -26.83 -1.05 -5.87
C ARG A 187 -26.39 -0.18 -7.04
N ASN A 188 -25.35 0.63 -6.84
CA ASN A 188 -24.72 1.44 -7.88
C ASN A 188 -23.46 0.77 -8.43
N LYS A 189 -23.55 0.23 -9.66
CA LYS A 189 -22.45 -0.49 -10.31
C LYS A 189 -21.31 0.42 -10.76
N GLU A 190 -21.62 1.65 -11.15
CA GLU A 190 -20.59 2.62 -11.56
C GLU A 190 -19.72 3.00 -10.37
N LEU A 191 -20.33 3.24 -9.21
CA LEU A 191 -19.60 3.49 -7.97
C LEU A 191 -18.71 2.30 -7.57
N ALA A 192 -19.21 1.07 -7.72
CA ALA A 192 -18.43 -0.13 -7.45
C ALA A 192 -17.17 -0.23 -8.34
N VAL A 193 -17.29 0.12 -9.62
CA VAL A 193 -16.16 0.15 -10.56
C VAL A 193 -15.15 1.21 -10.14
N GLN A 194 -15.59 2.43 -9.84
CA GLN A 194 -14.69 3.52 -9.41
C GLN A 194 -13.94 3.17 -8.13
N ILE A 195 -14.63 2.55 -7.16
CA ILE A 195 -13.97 2.09 -5.94
C ILE A 195 -12.92 1.01 -6.28
N ALA A 196 -13.27 0.02 -7.10
CA ALA A 196 -12.34 -1.03 -7.51
C ALA A 196 -11.10 -0.49 -8.25
N GLU A 197 -11.27 0.53 -9.10
CA GLU A 197 -10.17 1.21 -9.79
C GLU A 197 -9.20 1.87 -8.80
N ALA A 198 -9.70 2.59 -7.78
CA ALA A 198 -8.87 3.19 -6.74
C ALA A 198 -7.99 2.15 -6.00
N TYR A 199 -8.55 0.97 -5.69
CA TYR A 199 -7.78 -0.12 -5.06
C TYR A 199 -6.80 -0.82 -6.00
N SER A 200 -7.14 -0.94 -7.29
CA SER A 200 -6.20 -1.42 -8.30
C SER A 200 -4.98 -0.51 -8.39
N ASN A 201 -5.19 0.81 -8.29
CA ASN A 201 -4.10 1.79 -8.28
C ASN A 201 -3.29 1.74 -6.97
N ALA A 202 -3.93 1.56 -5.82
CA ALA A 202 -3.22 1.32 -4.55
C ALA A 202 -2.27 0.11 -4.64
N ARG A 203 -2.74 -1.02 -5.21
CA ARG A 203 -1.90 -2.20 -5.45
C ARG A 203 -0.73 -1.94 -6.40
N LEU A 204 -0.95 -1.10 -7.42
CA LEU A 204 0.13 -0.68 -8.32
C LEU A 204 1.20 0.13 -7.57
N ILE A 205 0.78 1.02 -6.66
CA ILE A 205 1.68 1.80 -5.81
C ILE A 205 2.49 0.87 -4.90
N GLU A 206 1.86 -0.09 -4.21
CA GLU A 206 2.56 -1.07 -3.37
C GLU A 206 3.65 -1.82 -4.15
N LYS A 207 3.31 -2.29 -5.34
CA LYS A 207 4.27 -2.99 -6.19
C LYS A 207 5.44 -2.09 -6.59
N GLN A 208 5.18 -0.82 -6.87
CA GLN A 208 6.23 0.14 -7.21
C GLN A 208 7.10 0.47 -6.02
N ILE A 209 6.52 0.56 -4.82
CA ILE A 209 7.28 0.77 -3.59
C ILE A 209 8.20 -0.42 -3.31
N ALA A 210 7.70 -1.64 -3.42
CA ALA A 210 8.53 -2.84 -3.29
C ALA A 210 9.68 -2.87 -4.32
N ASP A 211 9.44 -2.40 -5.54
CA ASP A 211 10.47 -2.30 -6.58
C ASP A 211 11.51 -1.19 -6.28
N ILE A 212 11.08 -0.07 -5.68
CA ILE A 212 11.97 0.99 -5.18
C ILE A 212 12.83 0.46 -4.03
N GLU A 213 12.22 -0.19 -3.04
CA GLU A 213 12.91 -0.84 -1.92
C GLU A 213 13.94 -1.86 -2.40
N ALA A 214 13.57 -2.76 -3.31
CA ALA A 214 14.50 -3.75 -3.85
C ALA A 214 15.66 -3.08 -4.60
N THR A 215 15.40 -2.02 -5.35
CA THR A 215 16.46 -1.29 -6.07
C THR A 215 17.44 -0.63 -5.09
N PHE A 216 16.93 0.00 -4.03
CA PHE A 216 17.76 0.66 -3.03
C PHE A 216 18.47 -0.37 -2.12
N ASN A 217 17.74 -1.32 -1.54
CA ASN A 217 18.28 -2.26 -0.58
C ASN A 217 19.14 -3.35 -1.20
N ASP A 218 18.86 -3.79 -2.44
CA ASP A 218 19.62 -4.87 -3.05
C ASP A 218 20.68 -4.33 -4.02
N ALA A 219 20.25 -3.51 -4.99
CA ALA A 219 21.16 -3.07 -6.05
C ALA A 219 22.17 -2.05 -5.53
N PHE A 220 21.74 -1.05 -4.77
CA PHE A 220 22.66 -0.05 -4.21
C PHE A 220 23.53 -0.63 -3.08
N MET A 221 22.97 -1.42 -2.16
CA MET A 221 23.79 -2.12 -1.13
C MET A 221 24.88 -2.99 -1.75
N LYS A 222 24.59 -3.65 -2.88
CA LYS A 222 25.61 -4.41 -3.62
C LYS A 222 26.73 -3.52 -4.17
N GLN A 223 26.43 -2.29 -4.59
CA GLN A 223 27.47 -1.35 -5.00
C GLN A 223 28.27 -0.84 -3.81
N VAL A 224 27.61 -0.53 -2.68
CA VAL A 224 28.31 -0.17 -1.43
C VAL A 224 29.28 -1.27 -1.01
N GLY A 225 28.85 -2.53 -1.05
CA GLY A 225 29.71 -3.66 -0.69
C GLY A 225 30.87 -3.91 -1.66
N ARG A 226 30.72 -3.52 -2.93
CA ARG A 226 31.82 -3.57 -3.92
C ARG A 226 32.83 -2.45 -3.67
N SER A 227 32.33 -1.22 -3.55
CA SER A 227 33.15 -0.06 -3.26
C SER A 227 33.92 -0.21 -1.96
N ALA A 228 33.32 -0.78 -0.91
CA ALA A 228 34.03 -1.08 0.33
C ALA A 228 35.16 -2.13 0.17
N ALA A 229 35.03 -3.08 -0.77
CA ALA A 229 36.10 -4.03 -1.06
C ALA A 229 37.24 -3.37 -1.86
N THR A 230 36.88 -2.53 -2.82
CA THR A 230 37.82 -1.74 -3.63
C THR A 230 38.58 -0.72 -2.77
N ASP A 231 37.92 -0.09 -1.80
CA ASP A 231 38.50 0.80 -0.79
C ASP A 231 39.53 0.07 0.08
N MET A 232 39.27 -1.17 0.48
CA MET A 232 40.26 -2.00 1.18
C MET A 232 41.49 -2.32 0.31
N GLU A 233 41.31 -2.66 -0.96
CA GLU A 233 42.44 -2.89 -1.89
C GLU A 233 43.27 -1.62 -2.07
N LEU A 234 42.60 -0.46 -2.14
CA LEU A 234 43.25 0.85 -2.20
C LEU A 234 44.03 1.16 -0.91
N ALA A 235 43.50 0.82 0.25
CA ALA A 235 44.18 0.97 1.54
C ALA A 235 45.46 0.15 1.65
N GLU A 236 45.46 -1.08 1.12
CA GLU A 236 46.67 -1.89 1.05
C GLU A 236 47.75 -1.22 0.18
N ILE A 237 47.36 -0.66 -0.98
CA ILE A 237 48.28 0.07 -1.86
C ILE A 237 48.88 1.30 -1.17
N VAL A 238 48.03 2.10 -0.52
CA VAL A 238 48.43 3.35 0.15
C VAL A 238 49.34 3.06 1.34
N HIS A 239 49.03 2.02 2.12
CA HIS A 239 49.87 1.63 3.25
C HIS A 239 51.26 1.20 2.79
N ASP A 240 51.35 0.38 1.73
CA ASP A 240 52.63 -0.03 1.18
C ASP A 240 53.45 1.16 0.63
N GLU A 241 52.77 2.15 0.04
CA GLU A 241 53.40 3.40 -0.41
C GLU A 241 54.01 4.18 0.76
N GLU A 242 53.25 4.46 1.81
CA GLU A 242 53.73 5.24 2.97
C GLU A 242 54.85 4.51 3.73
N GLN A 243 54.86 3.17 3.73
CA GLN A 243 55.92 2.37 4.38
C GLN A 243 57.19 2.23 3.54
N ALA A 244 57.07 2.06 2.22
CA ALA A 244 58.20 1.72 1.34
C ALA A 244 58.69 2.90 0.47
N HIS A 245 57.96 4.02 0.43
CA HIS A 245 58.18 5.17 -0.45
C HIS A 245 58.31 4.77 -1.93
N GLY A 246 57.50 3.81 -2.35
CA GLY A 246 57.52 3.25 -3.68
C GLY A 246 56.55 2.07 -3.84
N LEU A 247 55.99 1.94 -5.04
CA LEU A 247 55.00 0.93 -5.38
C LEU A 247 55.65 -0.30 -6.04
N SER A 248 55.34 -1.49 -5.53
CA SER A 248 55.78 -2.76 -6.11
C SER A 248 55.15 -2.98 -7.50
N GLU A 249 55.76 -3.80 -8.36
CA GLU A 249 55.20 -4.13 -9.69
C GLU A 249 53.81 -4.79 -9.59
N GLN A 250 53.58 -5.58 -8.53
CA GLN A 250 52.28 -6.16 -8.24
C GLN A 250 51.24 -5.09 -7.88
N ASN A 251 51.60 -4.13 -7.01
CA ASN A 251 50.68 -3.08 -6.60
C ASN A 251 50.44 -2.05 -7.72
N GLN A 252 51.37 -1.88 -8.67
CA GLN A 252 51.12 -1.10 -9.89
C GLN A 252 50.06 -1.74 -10.79
N ILE A 253 50.08 -3.07 -10.93
CA ILE A 253 49.04 -3.81 -11.65
C ILE A 253 47.71 -3.72 -10.90
N LEU A 254 47.73 -3.86 -9.57
CA LEU A 254 46.54 -3.72 -8.73
C LEU A 254 45.96 -2.30 -8.83
N LEU A 255 46.78 -1.25 -8.84
CA LEU A 255 46.34 0.13 -8.98
C LEU A 255 45.57 0.37 -10.29
N ILE A 256 46.04 -0.19 -11.41
CA ILE A 256 45.31 -0.12 -12.69
C ILE A 256 43.94 -0.80 -12.56
N HIS A 257 43.88 -1.96 -11.89
CA HIS A 257 42.63 -2.68 -11.67
C HIS A 257 41.65 -1.91 -10.78
N VAL A 258 42.14 -1.36 -9.67
CA VAL A 258 41.37 -0.52 -8.74
C VAL A 258 40.81 0.70 -9.47
N ALA A 259 41.61 1.36 -10.30
CA ALA A 259 41.17 2.51 -11.08
C ALA A 259 40.04 2.22 -12.06
N GLU A 260 40.13 1.08 -12.78
CA GLU A 260 39.04 0.63 -13.64
C GLU A 260 37.79 0.28 -12.83
N THR A 261 37.97 -0.36 -11.68
CA THR A 261 36.88 -0.81 -10.81
C THR A 261 36.13 0.36 -10.19
N ILE A 262 36.82 1.35 -9.61
CA ILE A 262 36.20 2.57 -9.05
C ILE A 262 35.37 3.30 -10.11
N LYS A 263 35.90 3.41 -11.33
CA LYS A 263 35.18 4.04 -12.45
C LYS A 263 33.89 3.27 -12.79
N ASP A 264 33.97 1.95 -12.87
CA ASP A 264 32.81 1.09 -13.13
C ASP A 264 31.79 1.18 -11.99
N GLU A 265 32.23 1.23 -10.73
CA GLU A 265 31.40 1.43 -9.55
C GLU A 265 30.69 2.78 -9.55
N HIS A 266 31.38 3.86 -9.96
CA HIS A 266 30.78 5.19 -10.11
C HIS A 266 29.62 5.13 -11.09
N TYR A 267 29.85 4.60 -12.30
CA TYR A 267 28.80 4.52 -13.31
C TYR A 267 27.65 3.61 -12.90
N ALA A 268 27.96 2.46 -12.29
CA ALA A 268 26.94 1.53 -11.81
C ALA A 268 26.09 2.14 -10.69
N SER A 269 26.70 2.88 -9.77
CA SER A 269 25.99 3.57 -8.68
C SER A 269 25.14 4.72 -9.22
N LEU A 270 25.66 5.46 -10.22
CA LEU A 270 24.92 6.51 -10.90
C LEU A 270 23.71 5.93 -11.65
N GLU A 271 23.87 4.80 -12.33
CA GLU A 271 22.76 4.09 -12.97
C GLU A 271 21.68 3.72 -11.96
N VAL A 272 22.06 3.15 -10.80
CA VAL A 272 21.11 2.82 -9.73
C VAL A 272 20.37 4.06 -9.24
N LEU A 273 21.09 5.18 -9.00
CA LEU A 273 20.48 6.45 -8.62
C LEU A 273 19.44 6.91 -9.66
N ARG A 274 19.79 6.90 -10.95
CA ARG A 274 18.88 7.34 -12.03
C ARG A 274 17.66 6.44 -12.16
N ILE A 275 17.84 5.13 -12.06
CA ILE A 275 16.72 4.18 -12.09
C ILE A 275 15.78 4.46 -10.91
N LEU A 276 16.33 4.71 -9.72
CA LEU A 276 15.57 5.00 -8.52
C LEU A 276 14.78 6.30 -8.65
N GLU A 277 15.41 7.38 -9.12
CA GLU A 277 14.74 8.66 -9.40
C GLU A 277 13.53 8.46 -10.33
N LEU A 278 13.68 7.69 -11.41
CA LEU A 278 12.60 7.43 -12.36
C LEU A 278 11.47 6.57 -11.76
N LYS A 279 11.81 5.58 -10.94
CA LYS A 279 10.83 4.74 -10.24
C LYS A 279 10.03 5.56 -9.23
N VAL A 280 10.71 6.40 -8.44
CA VAL A 280 10.09 7.30 -7.46
C VAL A 280 9.22 8.36 -8.15
N GLU A 281 9.67 8.96 -9.25
CA GLU A 281 8.86 9.87 -10.06
C GLU A 281 7.54 9.21 -10.49
N ARG A 282 7.63 8.00 -11.04
CA ARG A 282 6.45 7.26 -11.51
C ARG A 282 5.49 6.96 -10.37
N MET A 283 6.01 6.47 -9.24
CA MET A 283 5.22 6.17 -8.06
C MET A 283 4.50 7.41 -7.52
N LYS A 284 5.23 8.51 -7.32
CA LYS A 284 4.64 9.77 -6.83
C LYS A 284 3.54 10.29 -7.75
N LYS A 285 3.73 10.22 -9.08
CA LYS A 285 2.68 10.59 -10.04
C LYS A 285 1.42 9.74 -9.91
N ILE A 286 1.56 8.43 -9.66
CA ILE A 286 0.41 7.54 -9.47
C ILE A 286 -0.28 7.81 -8.14
N VAL A 287 0.47 8.11 -7.06
CA VAL A 287 -0.12 8.54 -5.79
C VAL A 287 -0.94 9.82 -5.96
N LEU A 288 -0.44 10.81 -6.71
CA LEU A 288 -1.18 12.04 -6.99
C LEU A 288 -2.49 11.77 -7.77
N LEU A 289 -2.45 10.90 -8.77
CA LEU A 289 -3.65 10.48 -9.50
C LEU A 289 -4.65 9.76 -8.58
N MET A 290 -4.15 8.85 -7.74
CA MET A 290 -4.98 8.15 -6.76
C MET A 290 -5.63 9.12 -5.78
N ARG A 291 -4.94 10.20 -5.37
CA ARG A 291 -5.52 11.22 -4.48
C ARG A 291 -6.75 11.89 -5.10
N GLU A 292 -6.68 12.25 -6.39
CA GLU A 292 -7.81 12.81 -7.14
C GLU A 292 -8.95 11.79 -7.30
N GLU A 293 -8.63 10.54 -7.60
CA GLU A 293 -9.61 9.45 -7.71
C GLU A 293 -10.31 9.17 -6.39
N ILE A 294 -9.56 9.14 -5.28
CA ILE A 294 -10.12 8.94 -3.94
C ILE A 294 -11.09 10.08 -3.60
N GLU A 295 -10.73 11.33 -3.86
CA GLU A 295 -11.63 12.47 -3.64
C GLU A 295 -12.92 12.35 -4.46
N ALA A 296 -12.80 11.98 -5.73
CA ALA A 296 -13.95 11.76 -6.61
C ALA A 296 -14.86 10.61 -6.12
N VAL A 297 -14.27 9.49 -5.70
CA VAL A 297 -14.97 8.33 -5.15
C VAL A 297 -15.68 8.70 -3.84
N GLN A 298 -15.01 9.42 -2.94
CA GLN A 298 -15.61 9.85 -1.68
C GLN A 298 -16.83 10.75 -1.91
N LYS A 299 -16.75 11.66 -2.87
CA LYS A 299 -17.88 12.50 -3.28
C LYS A 299 -19.02 11.65 -3.86
N ALA A 300 -18.71 10.67 -4.71
CA ALA A 300 -19.71 9.78 -5.29
C ALA A 300 -20.38 8.90 -4.21
N ILE A 301 -19.64 8.47 -3.19
CA ILE A 301 -20.17 7.80 -1.99
C ILE A 301 -21.16 8.72 -1.26
N ASP A 302 -20.78 9.97 -0.98
CA ASP A 302 -21.65 10.92 -0.27
C ASP A 302 -22.95 11.20 -1.03
N GLU A 303 -22.87 11.33 -2.36
CA GLU A 303 -24.03 11.47 -3.23
C GLU A 303 -24.94 10.23 -3.23
N GLU A 304 -24.35 9.02 -3.21
CA GLU A 304 -25.09 7.76 -3.15
C GLU A 304 -25.79 7.59 -1.80
N ILE A 305 -25.10 7.86 -0.69
CA ILE A 305 -25.70 7.85 0.66
C ILE A 305 -26.89 8.81 0.71
N ALA A 306 -26.73 10.05 0.22
CA ALA A 306 -27.80 11.03 0.20
C ALA A 306 -29.01 10.61 -0.68
N LYS A 307 -28.78 9.84 -1.76
CA LYS A 307 -29.86 9.28 -2.60
C LYS A 307 -30.57 8.13 -1.89
N VAL A 308 -29.82 7.26 -1.23
CA VAL A 308 -30.34 6.10 -0.51
C VAL A 308 -31.13 6.53 0.71
N GLU A 309 -30.71 7.58 1.40
CA GLU A 309 -31.35 8.12 2.62
C GLU A 309 -32.69 8.82 2.36
N ARG A 310 -32.86 9.45 1.19
CA ARG A 310 -34.13 10.06 0.73
C ARG A 310 -35.24 9.03 0.53
#